data_AF-A0AAX4NGX6-F1
#
_entry.id   AF-A0AAX4NGX6-F1
#
_cell.length_a   1.000
_cell.length_b   1.000
_cell.length_c   1.000
_cell.angle_alpha   90.00
_cell.angle_beta   90.00
_cell.angle_gamma   90.00
#
_symmetry.space_group_name_H-M   'P 1'
#
loop_
_entity.id
_entity.type
_entity.pdbx_description
1 polymer ?
#
loop_
_entity_poly.entity_id
_entity_poly.type
_entity_poly.pdbx_seq_one_letter_code
_entity_poly.pdbx_strand_id
1 'polypeptide(L)'
;MKSKVNVSLSKDLRKKYGIRSFAVVKGDIVTVKSGGKKSEGGKVIDVDRVSGKISIEGITIAKADGKQKEYYLDPRNIRITRLDLSKPERLQRLKFLAGQKNIQVEDVPEPIDTTATESSPVLEEQNASEEEQKVSGEETENEESEEDDHSLTLEDLDEKDSEEETDDNKN
;
A
#
# COMPACT_ATOMS: atom_id res chain seq x y z
N MET A 1 -31.57 -18.56 5.15
CA MET A 1 -30.29 -18.44 5.88
C MET A 1 -29.37 -17.48 5.12
N LYS A 2 -28.75 -16.50 5.78
CA LYS A 2 -27.74 -15.63 5.12
C LYS A 2 -26.42 -16.39 5.04
N SER A 3 -25.86 -16.54 3.83
CA SER A 3 -24.59 -17.24 3.61
C SER A 3 -23.42 -16.46 4.21
N LYS A 4 -22.35 -17.17 4.60
CA LYS A 4 -21.11 -16.56 5.07
C LYS A 4 -20.18 -16.34 3.88
N VAL A 5 -19.63 -15.14 3.75
CA VAL A 5 -18.66 -14.81 2.70
C VAL A 5 -17.26 -15.12 3.22
N ASN A 6 -16.65 -16.19 2.69
CA ASN A 6 -15.32 -16.63 3.09
C ASN A 6 -14.25 -16.02 2.18
N VAL A 7 -13.18 -15.50 2.79
CA VAL A 7 -12.05 -14.88 2.09
C VAL A 7 -10.76 -15.57 2.52
N SER A 8 -9.78 -15.63 1.62
CA SER A 8 -8.47 -16.20 1.90
C SER A 8 -7.70 -15.37 2.93
N LEU A 9 -7.06 -16.03 3.90
CA LEU A 9 -6.16 -15.38 4.84
C LEU A 9 -4.79 -15.08 4.20
N SER A 10 -4.06 -14.11 4.79
CA SER A 10 -2.65 -13.83 4.50
C SER A 10 -1.75 -15.00 4.90
N LYS A 11 -0.52 -15.06 4.37
CA LYS A 11 0.40 -16.16 4.68
C LYS A 11 0.67 -16.24 6.19
N ASP A 12 0.78 -15.10 6.86
CA ASP A 12 1.09 -15.02 8.29
C ASP A 12 -0.08 -15.51 9.14
N LEU A 13 -1.30 -15.08 8.82
CA LEU A 13 -2.51 -15.57 9.49
C LEU A 13 -2.75 -17.06 9.24
N ARG A 14 -2.37 -17.58 8.06
CA ARG A 14 -2.46 -19.01 7.75
C ARG A 14 -1.49 -19.83 8.59
N LYS A 15 -0.26 -19.33 8.82
CA LYS A 15 0.71 -19.96 9.72
C LYS A 15 0.20 -19.93 11.17
N LYS A 16 -0.26 -18.77 11.64
CA LYS A 16 -0.74 -18.56 13.01
C LYS A 16 -1.97 -19.39 13.37
N TYR A 17 -2.93 -19.54 12.45
CA TYR A 17 -4.20 -20.20 12.77
C TYR A 17 -4.41 -21.53 12.04
N GLY A 18 -3.54 -21.92 11.11
CA GLY A 18 -3.68 -23.17 10.34
C GLY A 18 -4.83 -23.21 9.34
N ILE A 19 -5.56 -22.10 9.17
CA ILE A 19 -6.78 -22.03 8.35
C ILE A 19 -6.48 -21.33 7.03
N ARG A 20 -7.05 -21.81 5.92
CA ARG A 20 -6.87 -21.19 4.58
C ARG A 20 -7.73 -19.94 4.37
N SER A 21 -8.96 -19.96 4.86
CA SER A 21 -9.97 -18.92 4.65
C SER A 21 -10.88 -18.76 5.85
N PHE A 22 -11.35 -17.54 6.09
CA PHE A 22 -12.26 -17.22 7.18
C PHE A 22 -13.38 -16.29 6.71
N ALA A 23 -14.48 -16.24 7.45
CA ALA A 23 -15.62 -15.40 7.11
C ALA A 23 -15.26 -13.92 7.33
N VAL A 24 -15.49 -13.06 6.35
CA VAL A 24 -15.18 -11.63 6.48
C VAL A 24 -16.30 -10.91 7.24
N VAL A 25 -15.92 -9.90 8.03
CA VAL A 25 -16.83 -9.03 8.77
C VAL A 25 -16.42 -7.57 8.54
N LYS A 26 -17.38 -6.66 8.71
CA LYS A 26 -17.11 -5.21 8.73
C LYS A 26 -16.00 -4.92 9.73
N GLY A 27 -15.02 -4.14 9.33
CA GLY A 27 -13.87 -3.81 10.15
C GLY A 27 -12.63 -4.69 9.98
N ASP A 28 -12.71 -5.83 9.28
CA ASP A 28 -11.50 -6.56 8.88
C ASP A 28 -10.66 -5.68 7.92
N ILE A 29 -9.34 -5.86 7.95
CA ILE A 29 -8.41 -5.19 7.02
C ILE A 29 -7.99 -6.17 5.95
N VAL A 30 -8.20 -5.76 4.71
CA VAL A 30 -8.06 -6.60 3.52
C VAL A 30 -7.19 -5.93 2.47
N THR A 31 -6.62 -6.74 1.59
CA THR A 31 -5.83 -6.32 0.42
C THR A 31 -6.34 -7.03 -0.82
N VAL A 32 -6.32 -6.34 -1.96
CA VAL A 32 -6.74 -6.90 -3.25
C VAL A 32 -5.56 -7.60 -3.92
N LYS A 33 -5.77 -8.85 -4.35
CA LYS A 33 -4.76 -9.71 -4.99
C LYS A 33 -4.60 -9.45 -6.48
N SER A 34 -5.72 -9.22 -7.16
CA SER A 34 -5.81 -9.23 -8.63
C SER A 34 -6.92 -8.29 -9.09
N GLY A 35 -6.79 -7.76 -10.31
CA GLY A 35 -7.72 -6.82 -10.93
C GLY A 35 -7.12 -5.41 -11.05
N GLY A 36 -7.91 -4.46 -11.54
CA GLY A 36 -7.46 -3.07 -11.74
C GLY A 36 -7.12 -2.31 -10.45
N LYS A 37 -7.56 -2.82 -9.30
CA LYS A 37 -7.35 -2.26 -7.96
C LYS A 37 -6.38 -3.11 -7.13
N LYS A 38 -5.44 -3.78 -7.80
CA LYS A 38 -4.47 -4.69 -7.16
C LYS A 38 -3.57 -3.93 -6.17
N SER A 39 -3.21 -4.60 -5.08
CA SER A 39 -2.36 -4.06 -4.00
C SER A 39 -2.96 -2.91 -3.20
N GLU A 40 -4.08 -2.34 -3.63
CA GLU A 40 -4.90 -1.49 -2.78
C GLU A 40 -5.47 -2.32 -1.62
N GLY A 41 -5.55 -1.71 -0.45
CA GLY A 41 -6.05 -2.34 0.76
C GLY A 41 -6.77 -1.32 1.62
N GLY A 42 -7.64 -1.82 2.48
CA GLY A 42 -8.47 -0.97 3.31
C GLY A 42 -9.31 -1.78 4.29
N LYS A 43 -10.10 -1.05 5.06
CA LYS A 43 -11.07 -1.63 5.99
C LYS A 43 -12.31 -2.05 5.21
N VAL A 44 -12.92 -3.17 5.60
CA VAL A 44 -14.20 -3.60 5.05
C VAL A 44 -15.32 -2.71 5.58
N ILE A 45 -16.03 -2.02 4.68
CA ILE A 45 -17.17 -1.15 5.00
C ILE A 45 -18.43 -2.00 5.13
N ASP A 46 -18.77 -2.73 4.06
CA ASP A 46 -19.95 -3.57 4.01
C ASP A 46 -19.68 -4.92 3.33
N VAL A 47 -20.52 -5.87 3.70
CA VAL A 47 -20.53 -7.22 3.14
C VAL A 47 -21.95 -7.51 2.70
N ASP A 48 -22.18 -7.45 1.40
CA ASP A 48 -23.46 -7.83 0.81
C ASP A 48 -23.55 -9.35 0.80
N ARG A 49 -24.36 -9.90 1.71
CA ARG A 49 -24.58 -11.34 1.86
C ARG A 49 -25.56 -11.90 0.82
N VAL A 50 -26.26 -11.05 0.07
CA VAL A 50 -27.14 -11.48 -1.02
C VAL A 50 -26.31 -11.75 -2.26
N SER A 51 -25.49 -10.78 -2.68
CA SER A 51 -24.61 -10.95 -3.84
C SER A 51 -23.29 -11.66 -3.52
N GLY A 52 -22.91 -11.74 -2.24
CA GLY A 52 -21.64 -12.31 -1.79
C GLY A 52 -20.43 -11.40 -2.02
N LYS A 53 -20.66 -10.11 -2.28
CA LYS A 53 -19.62 -9.13 -2.59
C LYS A 53 -19.26 -8.25 -1.38
N ILE A 54 -18.09 -7.64 -1.45
CA ILE A 54 -17.50 -6.88 -0.33
C ILE A 54 -17.12 -5.48 -0.84
N SER A 55 -17.47 -4.43 -0.08
CA SER A 55 -16.98 -3.07 -0.32
C SER A 55 -15.84 -2.74 0.65
N ILE A 56 -14.79 -2.12 0.12
CA ILE A 56 -13.56 -1.78 0.85
C ILE A 56 -13.39 -0.27 0.82
N GLU A 57 -12.99 0.30 1.95
CA GLU A 57 -12.64 1.71 2.07
C GLU A 57 -11.49 2.09 1.12
N GLY A 58 -11.66 3.19 0.40
CA GLY A 58 -10.72 3.67 -0.62
C GLY A 58 -10.93 3.09 -2.03
N ILE A 59 -11.71 2.02 -2.18
CA ILE A 59 -12.00 1.44 -3.50
C ILE A 59 -13.38 1.88 -3.98
N THR A 60 -13.41 3.01 -4.67
CA THR A 60 -14.61 3.61 -5.24
C THR A 60 -14.52 3.77 -6.76
N ILE A 61 -15.67 3.91 -7.40
CA ILE A 61 -15.79 4.28 -8.82
C ILE A 61 -16.39 5.68 -8.88
N ALA A 62 -15.73 6.59 -9.61
CA ALA A 62 -16.29 7.87 -9.99
C ALA A 62 -17.33 7.69 -11.10
N LYS A 63 -18.53 8.23 -10.89
CA LYS A 63 -19.56 8.32 -11.93
C LYS A 63 -19.39 9.60 -12.76
N ALA A 64 -20.06 9.67 -13.91
CA ALA A 64 -20.14 10.87 -14.74
C ALA A 64 -20.64 12.10 -13.96
N ASP A 65 -21.50 11.88 -12.95
CA ASP A 65 -22.01 12.92 -12.06
C ASP A 65 -20.99 13.43 -11.02
N GLY A 66 -19.72 12.99 -11.08
CA GLY A 66 -18.66 13.31 -10.11
C GLY A 66 -18.79 12.62 -8.75
N LYS A 67 -19.92 11.97 -8.47
CA LYS A 67 -20.15 11.23 -7.22
C LYS A 67 -19.35 9.92 -7.20
N GLN A 68 -18.74 9.63 -6.05
CA GLN A 68 -18.09 8.35 -5.80
C GLN A 68 -19.11 7.31 -5.33
N LYS A 69 -19.07 6.12 -5.93
CA LYS A 69 -19.86 4.97 -5.51
C LYS A 69 -18.94 3.86 -5.04
N GLU A 70 -19.37 3.13 -4.00
CA GLU A 70 -18.67 1.94 -3.54
C GLU A 70 -18.48 0.91 -4.66
N TYR A 71 -17.28 0.37 -4.75
CA TYR A 71 -16.98 -0.74 -5.65
C TYR A 71 -17.09 -2.07 -4.92
N TYR A 72 -17.96 -2.94 -5.43
CA TYR A 72 -18.16 -4.27 -4.88
C TYR A 72 -17.20 -5.27 -5.51
N LEU A 73 -16.34 -5.84 -4.68
CA LEU A 73 -15.31 -6.80 -5.04
C LEU A 73 -15.71 -8.22 -4.69
N ASP A 74 -15.24 -9.16 -5.54
CA ASP A 74 -15.42 -10.59 -5.30
C ASP A 74 -14.44 -11.11 -4.24
N PRO A 75 -14.89 -12.01 -3.34
CA PRO A 75 -14.06 -12.51 -2.24
C PRO A 75 -12.82 -13.29 -2.70
N ARG A 76 -12.83 -13.84 -3.93
CA ARG A 76 -11.70 -14.58 -4.50
C ARG A 76 -10.48 -13.69 -4.76
N ASN A 77 -10.73 -12.42 -5.09
CA ASN A 77 -9.72 -11.41 -5.39
C ASN A 77 -9.20 -10.73 -4.14
N ILE A 78 -9.69 -11.07 -2.95
CA ILE A 78 -9.34 -10.41 -1.69
C ILE A 78 -8.49 -11.34 -0.81
N ARG A 79 -7.61 -10.74 -0.01
CA ARG A 79 -6.86 -11.39 1.07
C ARG A 79 -7.05 -10.62 2.37
N ILE A 80 -7.38 -11.32 3.45
CA ILE A 80 -7.42 -10.71 4.80
C ILE A 80 -6.01 -10.59 5.33
N THR A 81 -5.63 -9.39 5.75
CA THR A 81 -4.33 -9.08 6.35
C THR A 81 -4.43 -9.01 7.88
N ARG A 82 -5.49 -8.40 8.40
CA ARG A 82 -5.78 -8.36 9.85
C ARG A 82 -7.26 -8.65 10.09
N LEU A 83 -7.52 -9.46 11.12
CA LEU A 83 -8.87 -9.83 11.53
C LEU A 83 -9.31 -8.92 12.67
N ASP A 84 -10.55 -8.43 12.61
CA ASP A 84 -11.21 -7.85 13.78
C ASP A 84 -11.73 -8.98 14.67
N LEU A 85 -11.28 -8.99 15.93
CA LEU A 85 -11.62 -9.98 16.95
C LEU A 85 -12.47 -9.38 18.08
N SER A 86 -13.08 -8.21 17.87
CA SER A 86 -13.96 -7.56 18.85
C SER A 86 -15.07 -8.48 19.39
N LYS A 87 -15.60 -9.38 18.55
CA LYS A 87 -16.66 -10.32 18.96
C LYS A 87 -16.11 -11.64 19.53
N PRO A 88 -16.53 -12.06 20.73
CA PRO A 88 -16.02 -13.28 21.36
C PRO A 88 -16.37 -14.55 20.58
N GLU A 89 -17.57 -14.62 20.00
CA GLU A 89 -18.03 -15.75 19.17
C GLU A 89 -17.12 -16.01 17.97
N ARG A 90 -16.58 -14.93 17.39
CA ARG A 90 -15.69 -15.00 16.23
C ARG A 90 -14.34 -15.59 16.62
N LEU A 91 -13.81 -15.15 17.76
CA LEU A 91 -12.57 -15.68 18.32
C LEU A 91 -12.71 -17.15 18.71
N GLN A 92 -13.81 -17.54 19.35
CA GLN A 92 -14.11 -18.95 19.66
C GLN A 92 -14.15 -19.81 18.40
N ARG A 93 -14.83 -19.33 17.34
CA ARG A 93 -14.90 -20.05 16.06
C ARG A 93 -13.53 -20.15 15.38
N LEU A 94 -12.70 -19.11 15.47
CA LEU A 94 -11.35 -19.13 14.94
C LEU A 94 -10.49 -20.16 15.69
N LYS A 95 -10.55 -20.18 17.03
CA LYS A 95 -9.85 -21.17 17.88
C LYS A 95 -10.30 -22.60 17.58
N PHE A 96 -11.60 -22.83 17.46
CA PHE A 96 -12.14 -24.16 17.12
C PHE A 96 -11.61 -24.67 15.78
N LEU A 97 -11.62 -23.82 14.74
CA LEU A 97 -11.11 -24.18 13.42
C LEU A 97 -9.58 -24.37 13.39
N ALA A 98 -8.85 -23.66 14.25
CA ALA A 98 -7.41 -23.79 14.38
C ALA A 98 -7.04 -25.10 15.10
N GLY A 99 -7.73 -25.42 16.21
CA GLY A 99 -7.49 -26.64 16.99
C GLY A 99 -7.75 -27.93 16.21
N GLN A 100 -8.66 -27.91 15.24
CA GLN A 100 -8.93 -29.06 14.36
C GLN A 100 -7.74 -29.46 13.47
N LYS A 101 -6.73 -28.60 13.30
CA LYS A 101 -5.65 -28.82 12.33
C LYS A 101 -4.28 -29.09 12.97
N ASN A 102 -4.24 -29.29 14.29
CA ASN A 102 -3.05 -29.71 15.05
C ASN A 102 -1.74 -29.00 14.63
N ILE A 103 -1.82 -27.68 14.39
CA ILE A 103 -0.64 -26.84 14.22
C ILE A 103 -0.38 -26.21 15.59
N GLN A 104 0.76 -26.56 16.19
CA GLN A 104 1.24 -25.91 17.40
C GLN A 104 1.53 -24.45 17.07
N VAL A 105 0.81 -23.53 17.70
CA VAL A 105 1.14 -22.11 17.67
C VAL A 105 2.20 -21.93 18.74
N GLU A 106 3.45 -21.78 18.34
CA GLU A 106 4.51 -21.40 19.27
C GLU A 106 4.16 -20.02 19.83
N ASP A 107 3.78 -20.04 21.10
CA ASP A 107 3.63 -18.87 21.94
C ASP A 107 4.98 -18.13 22.00
N VAL A 108 4.94 -16.84 21.70
CA VAL A 108 5.93 -15.82 22.09
C VAL A 108 7.32 -15.96 21.44
N PRO A 109 7.71 -15.08 20.49
CA PRO A 109 9.12 -14.72 20.40
C PRO A 109 9.49 -13.99 21.68
N GLU A 110 10.45 -14.56 22.41
CA GLU A 110 11.08 -14.03 23.60
C GLU A 110 11.50 -12.55 23.41
N PRO A 111 11.49 -11.74 24.48
CA PRO A 111 11.92 -10.34 24.41
C PRO A 111 13.39 -10.28 23.97
N ILE A 112 13.65 -9.53 22.91
CA ILE A 112 15.00 -9.15 22.49
C ILE A 112 15.48 -8.06 23.44
N ASP A 113 16.01 -8.47 24.59
CA ASP A 113 16.81 -7.62 25.45
C ASP A 113 18.27 -7.64 24.97
N THR A 114 18.79 -6.43 24.80
CA THR A 114 20.17 -6.04 24.52
C THR A 114 21.24 -6.78 25.33
N THR A 115 22.38 -7.15 24.72
CA THR A 115 23.77 -6.77 25.13
C THR A 115 24.85 -7.58 24.38
N ALA A 116 26.04 -6.97 24.29
CA ALA A 116 27.30 -7.32 23.60
C ALA A 116 27.77 -8.80 23.76
N THR A 117 28.59 -9.39 22.87
CA THR A 117 30.04 -9.12 22.73
C THR A 117 30.67 -10.03 21.64
N GLU A 118 31.44 -9.41 20.73
CA GLU A 118 32.70 -9.84 20.04
C GLU A 118 32.76 -11.23 19.36
N SER A 119 33.27 -11.42 18.14
CA SER A 119 34.47 -10.87 17.52
C SER A 119 34.56 -11.30 16.05
N SER A 120 34.92 -10.37 15.17
CA SER A 120 35.77 -10.61 13.98
C SER A 120 36.34 -9.25 13.55
N PRO A 121 37.66 -9.11 13.29
CA PRO A 121 38.36 -7.83 13.38
C PRO A 121 38.64 -7.16 12.02
N VAL A 122 39.33 -6.00 12.09
CA VAL A 122 40.13 -5.30 11.06
C VAL A 122 39.27 -4.41 10.13
N LEU A 123 39.40 -3.08 9.98
CA LEU A 123 40.51 -2.11 10.11
C LEU A 123 40.02 -0.74 10.62
N GLU A 124 40.97 -0.05 11.23
CA GLU A 124 40.97 1.26 11.87
C GLU A 124 41.40 2.33 10.85
N GLU A 125 40.64 3.41 10.67
CA GLU A 125 41.25 4.70 10.33
C GLU A 125 40.41 5.87 10.84
N GLN A 126 41.15 6.83 11.38
CA GLN A 126 40.78 7.80 12.38
C GLN A 126 40.31 9.12 11.77
N ASN A 127 39.49 9.85 12.54
CA ASN A 127 39.48 11.33 12.77
C ASN A 127 38.03 11.82 12.87
N ALA A 128 37.50 12.18 14.06
CA ALA A 128 37.85 13.24 15.02
C ALA A 128 37.10 14.57 14.76
N SER A 129 36.72 15.22 15.87
CA SER A 129 35.97 16.47 16.10
C SER A 129 34.44 16.41 15.85
N GLU A 130 33.62 16.25 16.90
CA GLU A 130 33.19 17.24 17.94
C GLU A 130 32.05 18.15 17.40
N GLU A 131 30.81 18.04 17.92
CA GLU A 131 30.26 18.86 19.03
C GLU A 131 30.12 20.35 18.58
N GLU A 132 28.98 21.04 18.57
CA GLU A 132 27.91 21.18 19.58
C GLU A 132 26.61 21.79 18.99
N GLN A 133 25.62 21.82 19.85
CA GLN A 133 24.28 22.40 19.81
C GLN A 133 24.22 23.92 19.51
N LYS A 134 23.00 24.36 19.12
CA LYS A 134 22.16 25.35 19.86
C LYS A 134 21.70 26.60 19.06
N VAL A 135 20.40 26.59 18.76
CA VAL A 135 19.33 27.59 18.97
C VAL A 135 19.63 29.11 18.84
N SER A 136 18.62 29.79 18.27
CA SER A 136 18.33 31.26 18.20
C SER A 136 19.12 31.99 17.10
N GLY A 137 18.52 32.71 16.15
CA GLY A 137 17.21 33.37 16.12
C GLY A 137 17.47 34.87 16.25
N GLU A 138 17.53 35.61 15.15
CA GLU A 138 17.07 37.00 15.08
C GLU A 138 16.97 37.47 13.63
N GLU A 139 16.04 38.39 13.45
CA GLU A 139 15.49 38.97 12.24
C GLU A 139 16.49 39.89 11.52
N THR A 140 16.30 40.11 10.22
CA THR A 140 16.34 41.47 9.65
C THR A 140 15.78 41.50 8.23
N GLU A 141 14.93 42.50 8.04
CA GLU A 141 14.27 42.95 6.82
C GLU A 141 15.30 43.44 5.78
N ASN A 142 15.03 43.26 4.47
CA ASN A 142 14.80 44.37 3.53
C ASN A 142 14.81 43.95 2.04
N GLU A 143 13.81 44.50 1.34
CA GLU A 143 13.80 45.14 -0.01
C GLU A 143 14.45 44.37 -1.18
N GLU A 144 13.68 43.85 -2.15
CA GLU A 144 13.10 44.53 -3.35
C GLU A 144 14.10 44.68 -4.52
N SER A 145 13.57 44.64 -5.76
CA SER A 145 14.22 44.71 -7.09
C SER A 145 14.72 43.37 -7.65
N GLU A 146 14.59 43.02 -8.94
CA GLU A 146 14.06 43.68 -10.13
C GLU A 146 13.85 42.58 -11.21
N GLU A 147 12.97 42.87 -12.17
CA GLU A 147 12.69 42.06 -13.36
C GLU A 147 13.88 42.10 -14.33
N ASP A 148 14.24 40.97 -14.95
CA ASP A 148 15.00 40.96 -16.22
C ASP A 148 14.51 39.82 -17.12
N ASP A 149 13.52 40.18 -17.95
CA ASP A 149 13.30 39.61 -19.27
C ASP A 149 14.52 39.92 -20.15
N HIS A 150 15.19 38.90 -20.70
CA HIS A 150 16.00 39.10 -21.90
C HIS A 150 15.46 38.28 -23.07
N SER A 151 14.92 39.05 -24.01
CA SER A 151 14.33 38.64 -25.27
C SER A 151 15.28 38.99 -26.43
N LEU A 152 15.33 38.09 -27.42
CA LEU A 152 15.70 38.27 -28.86
C LEU A 152 17.21 38.53 -29.16
N THR A 153 17.83 38.07 -30.27
CA THR A 153 17.44 38.14 -31.69
C THR A 153 18.20 37.16 -32.61
N LEU A 154 17.53 36.85 -33.73
CA LEU A 154 18.00 36.53 -35.10
C LEU A 154 19.51 36.57 -35.39
N GLU A 155 20.08 35.42 -35.77
CA GLU A 155 20.98 35.20 -36.91
C GLU A 155 21.39 33.71 -36.95
N ASP A 156 21.64 33.20 -38.15
CA ASP A 156 22.15 31.86 -38.51
C ASP A 156 21.16 30.77 -38.96
N LEU A 157 20.85 30.88 -40.27
CA LEU A 157 20.92 29.81 -41.31
C LEU A 157 19.61 29.28 -41.87
N ASP A 158 19.05 30.12 -42.74
CA ASP A 158 18.23 29.77 -43.90
C ASP A 158 18.97 28.85 -44.91
N GLU A 159 18.14 28.01 -45.56
CA GLU A 159 18.23 27.51 -46.94
C GLU A 159 19.37 26.54 -47.37
N LYS A 160 19.00 25.30 -47.72
CA LYS A 160 18.73 24.91 -49.13
C LYS A 160 18.36 23.43 -49.33
N ASP A 161 17.34 23.26 -50.16
CA ASP A 161 17.12 22.23 -51.18
C ASP A 161 16.98 20.76 -50.74
N SER A 162 15.76 20.20 -50.85
CA SER A 162 15.30 19.58 -52.10
C SER A 162 14.00 18.80 -51.91
N GLU A 163 13.01 19.16 -52.73
CA GLU A 163 11.79 18.41 -53.01
C GLU A 163 12.11 17.00 -53.52
N GLU A 164 11.32 16.00 -53.10
CA GLU A 164 10.92 14.91 -54.01
C GLU A 164 9.56 14.38 -53.55
N GLU A 165 8.52 14.81 -54.27
CA GLU A 165 7.28 14.07 -54.41
C GLU A 165 7.59 12.73 -55.10
N THR A 166 7.05 11.63 -54.57
CA THR A 166 6.61 10.53 -55.43
C THR A 166 5.26 10.01 -54.97
N ASP A 167 4.37 9.97 -55.95
CA ASP A 167 2.99 9.58 -55.95
C ASP A 167 2.67 8.14 -55.48
N ASP A 168 1.37 7.96 -55.27
CA ASP A 168 0.60 6.74 -55.53
C ASP A 168 0.87 5.48 -54.69
N ASN A 169 -0.09 5.16 -53.82
CA ASN A 169 -0.55 3.77 -53.77
C ASN A 169 -2.07 3.67 -53.62
N LYS A 170 -2.72 3.60 -54.77
CA LYS A 170 -4.07 3.09 -54.96
C LYS A 170 -3.96 1.65 -55.45
N ASN A 171 -4.25 0.68 -54.58
CA ASN A 171 -5.05 -0.50 -54.91
C ASN A 171 -5.55 -1.20 -53.65
#